data_AF-A0A2V5SFM1-F1
#
_entry.id   AF-A0A2V5SFM1-F1
#
_cell.length_a   1.000
_cell.length_b   1.000
_cell.length_c   1.000
_cell.angle_alpha   90.00
_cell.angle_beta   90.00
_cell.angle_gamma   90.00
#
_symmetry.space_group_name_H-M   'P 1'
#
loop_
_entity.id
_entity.type
_entity.pdbx_description
1 polymer ?
#
loop_
_entity_poly.entity_id
_entity_poly.type
_entity_poly.pdbx_seq_one_letter_code
_entity_poly.pdbx_strand_id
1 'polypeptide(L)'
;MPHIIVRSSFIGFSLALLAATVFTDTSPLKKESQRNRTPGPALLQSPASKQGLNFVVGVHGLDSLSFNEQSLLSSPESGELRLQKSVFRAVLDALLPGSSSRAGTPNKKADTIHLSYPWGRISCSYGKEDDKITMKIEISNTSSEPLNELSIRLMELNFPRIPNGGTLEAGMFGFGFKGPEWPLGQCPASIPTVADPRFVVPLVHVDYGTGALNLCSDDVECAVNVPYSTNFLARTSYPLVITCSDIKPGVTKVFNVSLRFGPAGARIQDLSGDVLERYAGKYPFQLNWNDHRPIGAMFLAGPQINVASNPRRWIINFGDIDITNDKGKAAFRAALLKLADNSVQVLKDIGAQGMITWDPEGEEFLGACYYGDPRLVPSLAPEMEFKNDSAKSVIDEYFEKFRAAGLKVGVCIRPQGIAMVDGKPVHQAADDEHAAQILRERIAYAKQRWGCTLFYVDSTATVSGSLNPDVFKAVADAHPDVLLIPENESMRYFAYSAPLNSYVHHRVTSTPAGARMVYPKAFSVLMAPDGDRPEDHHALVSAVRRGDILLFNGWYHSDGAKKIKKLYEEASPLSEVNSESSNQ
;
A
#
# COMPACT_ATOMS: atom_id res chain seq x y z
N MET A 1 43.61 26.86 -3.90
CA MET A 1 42.69 28.02 -3.81
C MET A 1 42.86 28.83 -5.09
N PRO A 2 41.79 29.28 -5.77
CA PRO A 2 40.48 29.65 -5.25
C PRO A 2 39.41 28.54 -5.38
N HIS A 3 38.43 28.62 -4.48
CA HIS A 3 37.27 27.75 -4.38
C HIS A 3 36.20 28.15 -5.39
N ILE A 4 35.77 27.22 -6.24
CA ILE A 4 34.53 27.32 -7.02
C ILE A 4 33.52 26.39 -6.37
N ILE A 5 32.53 26.99 -5.72
CA ILE A 5 31.35 26.32 -5.17
C ILE A 5 30.44 26.02 -6.35
N VAL A 6 30.36 24.75 -6.77
CA VAL A 6 29.36 24.30 -7.74
C VAL A 6 28.07 24.05 -6.98
N ARG A 7 27.13 25.01 -7.09
CA ARG A 7 25.74 24.81 -6.73
C ARG A 7 25.14 23.76 -7.67
N SER A 8 24.76 22.61 -7.13
CA SER A 8 23.96 21.63 -7.85
C SER A 8 22.52 22.12 -7.93
N SER A 9 22.14 22.62 -9.10
CA SER A 9 20.75 22.91 -9.43
C SER A 9 20.04 21.61 -9.77
N PHE A 10 19.29 21.07 -8.79
CA PHE A 10 18.25 20.09 -9.05
C PHE A 10 17.10 20.78 -9.78
N ILE A 11 16.83 20.37 -11.02
CA ILE A 11 15.60 20.73 -11.73
C ILE A 11 14.56 19.68 -11.36
N GLY A 12 13.52 20.13 -10.67
CA GLY A 12 12.38 19.35 -10.23
C GLY A 12 11.37 19.08 -11.34
N PHE A 13 10.57 18.05 -11.10
CA PHE A 13 9.30 17.82 -11.77
C PHE A 13 8.23 18.71 -11.13
N SER A 14 7.48 19.43 -11.98
CA SER A 14 6.37 20.30 -11.60
C SER A 14 5.04 19.55 -11.69
N LEU A 15 4.26 19.56 -10.60
CA LEU A 15 2.79 19.57 -10.68
C LEU A 15 2.28 20.78 -9.87
N ALA A 16 1.49 21.61 -10.55
CA ALA A 16 0.96 22.87 -10.03
C ALA A 16 -0.11 22.65 -8.96
N LEU A 17 -0.06 23.43 -7.87
CA LEU A 17 -1.18 23.63 -6.96
C LEU A 17 -1.41 25.13 -6.73
N LEU A 18 -2.67 25.55 -6.89
CA LEU A 18 -3.18 26.89 -6.61
C LEU A 18 -3.12 27.22 -5.11
N ALA A 19 -2.72 28.45 -4.82
CA ALA A 19 -2.71 29.04 -3.49
C ALA A 19 -4.11 29.51 -3.06
N ALA A 20 -4.44 29.31 -1.77
CA ALA A 20 -5.49 30.06 -1.09
C ALA A 20 -4.97 30.56 0.26
N THR A 21 -5.22 31.84 0.49
CA THR A 21 -4.74 32.73 1.55
C THR A 21 -5.28 32.38 2.94
N VAL A 22 -4.40 32.37 3.93
CA VAL A 22 -4.73 32.34 5.36
C VAL A 22 -4.93 33.77 5.86
N PHE A 23 -6.12 34.09 6.36
CA PHE A 23 -6.34 35.24 7.22
C PHE A 23 -6.18 34.79 8.68
N THR A 24 -5.19 35.37 9.35
CA THR A 24 -5.05 35.38 10.80
C THR A 24 -5.96 36.45 11.38
N ASP A 25 -6.80 36.10 12.36
CA ASP A 25 -7.28 37.09 13.31
C ASP A 25 -7.28 36.52 14.73
N THR A 26 -6.58 37.27 15.59
CA THR A 26 -6.34 37.02 17.01
C THR A 26 -7.23 37.91 17.86
N SER A 27 -7.60 37.40 19.04
CA SER A 27 -7.91 38.10 20.31
C SER A 27 -9.41 38.15 20.70
N PRO A 28 -9.74 38.44 21.99
CA PRO A 28 -9.31 37.73 23.19
C PRO A 28 -10.49 37.42 24.17
N LEU A 29 -10.17 36.62 25.18
CA LEU A 29 -10.97 36.31 26.38
C LEU A 29 -11.59 37.54 27.08
N LYS A 30 -12.86 37.41 27.52
CA LYS A 30 -13.41 38.23 28.61
C LYS A 30 -14.40 37.46 29.51
N LYS A 31 -13.91 37.19 30.72
CA LYS A 31 -14.49 37.15 32.07
C LYS A 31 -15.95 36.74 32.33
N GLU A 32 -16.02 35.79 33.26
CA GLU A 32 -17.08 35.40 34.21
C GLU A 32 -18.14 36.43 34.60
N SER A 33 -19.35 35.92 34.84
CA SER A 33 -20.27 36.45 35.84
C SER A 33 -20.98 35.30 36.55
N GLN A 34 -20.67 35.14 37.84
CA GLN A 34 -21.40 34.27 38.78
C GLN A 34 -22.77 34.89 39.10
N ARG A 35 -23.82 34.06 39.13
CA ARG A 35 -25.04 34.37 39.90
C ARG A 35 -25.64 33.12 40.54
N ASN A 36 -25.55 33.11 41.86
CA ASN A 36 -26.50 32.65 42.88
C ASN A 36 -27.23 31.31 42.71
N ARG A 37 -26.87 30.37 43.60
CA ARG A 37 -27.64 29.16 43.93
C ARG A 37 -28.73 29.48 44.95
N THR A 38 -29.94 28.98 44.69
CA THR A 38 -31.00 28.73 45.69
C THR A 38 -31.57 27.33 45.43
N PRO A 39 -31.85 26.50 46.45
CA PRO A 39 -32.11 25.07 46.26
C PRO A 39 -33.60 24.68 46.19
N GLY A 40 -33.92 23.69 45.36
CA GLY A 40 -35.12 22.84 45.41
C GLY A 40 -35.57 22.31 44.03
N PRO A 41 -36.43 21.29 43.94
CA PRO A 41 -36.57 20.05 44.72
C PRO A 41 -36.06 18.82 43.94
N ALA A 42 -36.08 17.64 44.56
CA ALA A 42 -35.61 16.37 44.02
C ALA A 42 -36.15 16.06 42.60
N LEU A 43 -35.23 15.95 41.64
CA LEU A 43 -35.50 15.37 40.32
C LEU A 43 -35.70 13.87 40.50
N LEU A 44 -36.89 13.40 40.12
CA LEU A 44 -37.17 12.01 39.78
C LEU A 44 -35.99 11.44 38.98
N GLN A 45 -35.39 10.36 39.47
CA GLN A 45 -34.39 9.60 38.74
C GLN A 45 -34.95 9.24 37.37
N SER A 46 -34.39 9.86 36.33
CA SER A 46 -34.57 9.39 34.95
C SER A 46 -34.19 7.92 34.90
N PRO A 47 -34.96 7.06 34.20
CA PRO A 47 -34.59 5.67 34.03
C PRO A 47 -33.17 5.61 33.44
N ALA A 48 -32.35 4.69 33.96
CA ALA A 48 -30.98 4.49 33.52
C ALA A 48 -30.90 4.50 31.99
N SER A 49 -30.02 5.32 31.43
CA SER A 49 -29.83 5.41 30.00
C SER A 49 -29.58 4.02 29.42
N LYS A 50 -30.27 3.68 28.34
CA LYS A 50 -30.06 2.40 27.65
C LYS A 50 -28.72 2.48 26.92
N GLN A 51 -27.65 2.12 27.64
CA GLN A 51 -26.32 1.99 27.08
C GLN A 51 -26.28 0.82 26.08
N GLY A 52 -25.52 1.00 25.00
CA GLY A 52 -25.29 -0.02 23.97
C GLY A 52 -26.17 0.11 22.71
N LEU A 53 -26.01 -0.89 21.85
CA LEU A 53 -26.63 -0.99 20.53
C LEU A 53 -28.11 -1.38 20.59
N ASN A 54 -28.98 -0.69 19.86
CA ASN A 54 -30.38 -1.08 19.69
C ASN A 54 -30.83 -0.87 18.23
N PHE A 55 -31.54 -1.84 17.66
CA PHE A 55 -32.12 -1.74 16.32
C PHE A 55 -33.46 -2.46 16.22
N VAL A 56 -34.25 -2.10 15.20
CA VAL A 56 -35.51 -2.76 14.86
C VAL A 56 -35.49 -3.09 13.37
N VAL A 57 -35.82 -4.34 13.04
CA VAL A 57 -35.95 -4.80 11.65
C VAL A 57 -37.39 -4.53 11.18
N GLY A 58 -37.51 -3.79 10.08
CA GLY A 58 -38.76 -3.47 9.41
C GLY A 58 -39.03 -4.39 8.22
N VAL A 59 -39.90 -3.94 7.31
CA VAL A 59 -40.30 -4.72 6.12
C VAL A 59 -39.23 -4.73 5.03
N HIS A 60 -38.41 -3.67 4.97
CA HIS A 60 -37.44 -3.47 3.88
C HIS A 60 -35.98 -3.40 4.34
N GLY A 61 -35.71 -3.55 5.64
CA GLY A 61 -34.39 -3.35 6.23
C GLY A 61 -34.51 -2.97 7.70
N LEU A 62 -33.70 -2.02 8.19
CA LEU A 62 -33.81 -1.51 9.56
C LEU A 62 -34.75 -0.30 9.62
N ASP A 63 -35.76 -0.35 10.50
CA ASP A 63 -36.63 0.81 10.77
C ASP A 63 -35.96 1.79 11.75
N SER A 64 -35.11 1.28 12.64
CA SER A 64 -34.32 2.11 13.56
C SER A 64 -32.99 1.44 13.91
N LEU A 65 -32.00 2.29 14.21
CA LEU A 65 -30.69 1.90 14.70
C LEU A 65 -30.13 3.03 15.55
N SER A 66 -29.69 2.69 16.76
CA SER A 66 -29.09 3.62 17.70
C SER A 66 -27.96 2.95 18.48
N PHE A 67 -26.98 3.76 18.89
CA PHE A 67 -25.90 3.35 19.78
C PHE A 67 -25.75 4.39 20.87
N ASN A 68 -25.82 3.97 22.15
CA ASN A 68 -25.82 4.88 23.30
C ASN A 68 -26.86 6.01 23.17
N GLU A 69 -28.10 5.62 22.83
CA GLU A 69 -29.27 6.50 22.63
C GLU A 69 -29.16 7.48 21.44
N GLN A 70 -28.02 7.52 20.75
CA GLN A 70 -27.86 8.30 19.54
C GLN A 70 -28.44 7.55 18.34
N SER A 71 -29.50 8.08 17.74
CA SER A 71 -30.03 7.54 16.47
C SER A 71 -29.02 7.74 15.36
N LEU A 72 -28.79 6.68 14.57
CA LEU A 72 -27.90 6.68 13.42
C LEU A 72 -28.66 6.48 12.10
N LEU A 73 -29.98 6.26 12.15
CA LEU A 73 -30.84 6.30 10.97
C LEU A 73 -31.70 7.56 11.01
N SER A 74 -31.75 8.28 9.88
CA SER A 74 -32.61 9.46 9.73
C SER A 74 -34.08 9.08 9.50
N SER A 75 -34.32 7.92 8.87
CA SER A 75 -35.65 7.40 8.58
C SER A 75 -35.58 5.90 8.22
N PRO A 76 -36.72 5.17 8.21
CA PRO A 76 -36.78 3.78 7.75
C PRO A 76 -36.26 3.57 6.32
N GLU A 77 -36.45 4.54 5.42
CA GLU A 77 -35.91 4.48 4.05
C GLU A 77 -34.37 4.49 4.02
N SER A 78 -33.75 5.10 5.03
CA SER A 78 -32.29 5.08 5.17
C SER A 78 -31.79 3.67 5.53
N GLY A 79 -32.58 2.90 6.28
CA GLY A 79 -32.25 1.53 6.65
C GLY A 79 -32.62 0.46 5.60
N GLU A 80 -33.18 0.85 4.46
CA GLU A 80 -33.58 -0.07 3.38
C GLU A 80 -32.38 -0.83 2.77
N LEU A 81 -32.50 -2.16 2.76
CA LEU A 81 -31.63 -3.08 2.03
C LEU A 81 -32.04 -3.10 0.56
N ARG A 82 -31.10 -2.79 -0.34
CA ARG A 82 -31.38 -2.78 -1.79
C ARG A 82 -30.13 -2.96 -2.63
N LEU A 83 -30.32 -3.29 -3.91
CA LEU A 83 -29.25 -3.21 -4.89
C LEU A 83 -28.71 -1.78 -4.97
N GLN A 84 -27.38 -1.66 -4.96
CA GLN A 84 -26.73 -0.39 -5.18
C GLN A 84 -26.84 -0.03 -6.66
N LYS A 85 -27.62 1.02 -6.98
CA LYS A 85 -27.67 1.58 -8.33
C LYS A 85 -26.36 2.33 -8.59
N SER A 86 -25.45 1.73 -9.34
CA SER A 86 -24.27 2.45 -9.84
C SER A 86 -24.69 3.40 -10.96
N VAL A 87 -24.21 4.65 -10.92
CA VAL A 87 -24.46 5.65 -11.99
C VAL A 87 -23.90 5.16 -13.33
N PHE A 88 -22.83 4.37 -13.33
CA PHE A 88 -22.29 3.71 -14.52
C PHE A 88 -23.15 2.53 -15.01
N ARG A 89 -23.83 1.84 -14.09
CA ARG A 89 -24.72 0.71 -14.40
C ARG A 89 -26.13 1.16 -14.79
N ALA A 90 -26.52 2.39 -14.43
CA ALA A 90 -27.78 3.00 -14.88
C ALA A 90 -27.87 3.14 -16.41
N VAL A 91 -26.74 3.31 -17.11
CA VAL A 91 -26.67 3.32 -18.59
C VAL A 91 -26.89 1.91 -19.17
N LEU A 92 -26.40 0.88 -18.47
CA LEU A 92 -26.61 -0.52 -18.85
C LEU A 92 -28.04 -1.00 -18.52
N ASP A 93 -28.58 -0.58 -17.38
CA ASP A 93 -29.95 -0.85 -16.95
C ASP A 93 -30.98 -0.11 -17.82
N ALA A 94 -30.62 1.01 -18.46
CA ALA A 94 -31.47 1.68 -19.45
C ALA A 94 -31.66 0.87 -20.74
N LEU A 95 -30.84 -0.16 -20.97
CA LEU A 95 -30.95 -1.09 -22.10
C LEU A 95 -31.73 -2.37 -21.75
N LEU A 96 -32.12 -2.55 -20.48
CA LEU A 96 -32.93 -3.67 -20.00
C LEU A 96 -34.29 -3.16 -19.49
N PRO A 97 -35.40 -3.39 -20.20
CA PRO A 97 -36.69 -2.87 -19.77
C PRO A 97 -37.20 -3.58 -18.50
N GLY A 98 -37.39 -2.81 -17.43
CA GLY A 98 -38.25 -3.15 -16.30
C GLY A 98 -37.56 -3.62 -15.02
N SER A 99 -36.93 -2.71 -14.26
CA SER A 99 -36.47 -2.98 -12.89
C SER A 99 -37.38 -2.35 -11.84
N SER A 100 -38.58 -2.90 -11.65
CA SER A 100 -39.31 -2.72 -10.39
C SER A 100 -38.96 -3.88 -9.45
N SER A 101 -38.29 -3.55 -8.34
CA SER A 101 -38.12 -4.49 -7.24
C SER A 101 -39.49 -4.72 -6.60
N ARG A 102 -40.07 -5.91 -6.78
CA ARG A 102 -41.26 -6.30 -6.04
C ARG A 102 -40.76 -6.95 -4.75
N ALA A 103 -40.86 -6.22 -3.63
CA ALA A 103 -40.64 -6.79 -2.31
C ALA A 103 -41.57 -8.00 -2.15
N GLY A 104 -40.98 -9.16 -1.87
CA GLY A 104 -41.73 -10.39 -1.66
C GLY A 104 -42.50 -10.30 -0.34
N THR A 105 -43.61 -11.04 -0.26
CA THR A 105 -44.45 -11.15 0.92
C THR A 105 -43.64 -11.57 2.16
N PRO A 106 -43.90 -10.98 3.35
CA PRO A 106 -43.15 -11.28 4.57
C PRO A 106 -43.25 -12.76 4.93
N ASN A 107 -42.11 -13.41 5.14
CA ASN A 107 -42.09 -14.72 5.80
C ASN A 107 -41.93 -14.50 7.31
N LYS A 108 -42.57 -15.35 8.13
CA LYS A 108 -42.82 -15.15 9.58
C LYS A 108 -41.59 -15.11 10.52
N LYS A 109 -40.36 -14.92 10.02
CA LYS A 109 -39.20 -14.61 10.88
C LYS A 109 -39.00 -13.09 10.87
N ALA A 110 -39.25 -12.45 12.00
CA ALA A 110 -39.24 -10.99 12.14
C ALA A 110 -37.91 -10.32 11.75
N ASP A 111 -36.82 -11.08 11.64
CA ASP A 111 -35.47 -10.56 11.45
C ASP A 111 -34.88 -10.86 10.05
N THR A 112 -35.68 -11.32 9.09
CA THR A 112 -35.19 -11.68 7.74
C THR A 112 -35.92 -10.92 6.63
N ILE A 113 -35.13 -10.25 5.78
CA ILE A 113 -35.60 -9.54 4.59
C ILE A 113 -35.36 -10.39 3.34
N HIS A 114 -36.35 -10.45 2.44
CA HIS A 114 -36.25 -11.17 1.17
C HIS A 114 -36.52 -10.22 -0.01
N LEU A 115 -35.56 -10.13 -0.92
CA LEU A 115 -35.64 -9.37 -2.16
C LEU A 115 -35.64 -10.34 -3.34
N SER A 116 -36.60 -10.17 -4.26
CA SER A 116 -36.69 -10.98 -5.48
C SER A 116 -36.43 -10.12 -6.71
N TYR A 117 -35.60 -10.64 -7.61
CA TYR A 117 -35.22 -10.01 -8.86
C TYR A 117 -35.41 -10.99 -10.03
N PRO A 118 -35.48 -10.52 -11.28
CA PRO A 118 -35.58 -11.41 -12.45
C PRO A 118 -34.42 -12.42 -12.55
N TRP A 119 -33.23 -12.05 -12.10
CA TRP A 119 -32.03 -12.90 -12.15
C TRP A 119 -31.89 -13.82 -10.94
N GLY A 120 -32.65 -13.62 -9.86
CA GLY A 120 -32.43 -14.35 -8.61
C GLY A 120 -33.02 -13.72 -7.35
N ARG A 121 -32.45 -14.07 -6.20
CA ARG A 121 -32.95 -13.63 -4.88
C ARG A 121 -31.80 -13.21 -3.98
N ILE A 122 -32.08 -12.23 -3.12
CA ILE A 122 -31.23 -11.82 -2.01
C ILE A 122 -32.04 -11.97 -0.73
N SER A 123 -31.45 -12.55 0.31
CA SER A 123 -32.01 -12.49 1.66
C SER A 123 -30.98 -12.03 2.67
N CYS A 124 -31.39 -11.19 3.61
CA CYS A 124 -30.54 -10.75 4.72
C CYS A 124 -31.23 -11.11 6.03
N SER A 125 -30.55 -11.91 6.86
CA SER A 125 -30.97 -12.16 8.24
C SER A 125 -30.15 -11.29 9.19
N TYR A 126 -30.81 -10.50 10.01
CA TYR A 126 -30.18 -9.67 11.04
C TYR A 126 -30.07 -10.44 12.35
N GLY A 127 -29.01 -10.18 13.09
CA GLY A 127 -28.77 -10.69 14.44
C GLY A 127 -28.03 -9.67 15.28
N LYS A 128 -28.01 -9.88 16.59
CA LYS A 128 -27.32 -9.04 17.56
C LYS A 128 -26.41 -9.90 18.43
N GLU A 129 -25.19 -9.44 18.63
CA GLU A 129 -24.23 -9.99 19.59
C GLU A 129 -23.55 -8.81 20.29
N ASP A 130 -23.95 -8.52 21.52
CA ASP A 130 -23.54 -7.31 22.25
C ASP A 130 -23.73 -6.02 21.42
N ASP A 131 -22.66 -5.27 21.18
CA ASP A 131 -22.65 -4.04 20.38
C ASP A 131 -22.31 -4.30 18.88
N LYS A 132 -22.57 -5.52 18.40
CA LYS A 132 -22.43 -5.94 17.00
C LYS A 132 -23.79 -6.30 16.39
N ILE A 133 -24.06 -5.73 15.21
CA ILE A 133 -25.11 -6.22 14.30
C ILE A 133 -24.45 -7.22 13.36
N THR A 134 -25.01 -8.43 13.27
CA THR A 134 -24.61 -9.44 12.28
C THR A 134 -25.62 -9.51 11.15
N MET A 135 -25.16 -9.58 9.91
CA MET A 135 -25.97 -9.70 8.71
C MET A 135 -25.50 -10.92 7.92
N LYS A 136 -26.36 -11.95 7.85
CA LYS A 136 -26.15 -13.11 6.99
C LYS A 136 -26.88 -12.88 5.67
N ILE A 137 -26.12 -12.67 4.60
CA ILE A 137 -26.62 -12.30 3.27
C ILE A 137 -26.50 -13.50 2.34
N GLU A 138 -27.61 -14.04 1.90
CA GLU A 138 -27.67 -15.15 0.95
C GLU A 138 -28.09 -14.63 -0.43
N ILE A 139 -27.30 -14.93 -1.45
CA ILE A 139 -27.53 -14.50 -2.83
C ILE A 139 -27.65 -15.72 -3.71
N SER A 140 -28.82 -15.93 -4.28
CA SER A 140 -29.12 -17.05 -5.17
C SER A 140 -29.25 -16.55 -6.61
N ASN A 141 -28.32 -16.97 -7.48
CA ASN A 141 -28.39 -16.68 -8.91
C ASN A 141 -29.16 -17.80 -9.62
N THR A 142 -30.35 -17.50 -10.12
CA THR A 142 -31.17 -18.46 -10.86
C THR A 142 -31.11 -18.25 -12.37
N SER A 143 -30.30 -17.30 -12.85
CA SER A 143 -30.10 -17.04 -14.26
C SER A 143 -29.07 -18.00 -14.88
N SER A 144 -28.94 -17.97 -16.22
CA SER A 144 -27.92 -18.72 -16.96
C SER A 144 -26.55 -18.04 -16.96
N GLU A 145 -26.47 -16.76 -16.56
CA GLU A 145 -25.25 -15.95 -16.62
C GLU A 145 -24.65 -15.78 -15.21
N PRO A 146 -23.31 -15.73 -15.09
CA PRO A 146 -22.67 -15.44 -13.82
C PRO A 146 -22.92 -13.99 -13.39
N LEU A 147 -23.06 -13.75 -12.08
CA LEU A 147 -22.99 -12.41 -11.52
C LEU A 147 -21.54 -12.16 -11.11
N ASN A 148 -20.78 -11.55 -12.01
CA ASN A 148 -19.36 -11.24 -11.78
C ASN A 148 -19.19 -10.26 -10.63
N GLU A 149 -20.07 -9.26 -10.53
CA GLU A 149 -20.05 -8.28 -9.45
C GLU A 149 -21.48 -7.79 -9.14
N LEU A 150 -21.86 -7.87 -7.86
CA LEU A 150 -23.16 -7.45 -7.35
C LEU A 150 -22.97 -6.59 -6.09
N SER A 151 -23.33 -5.32 -6.17
CA SER A 151 -23.25 -4.40 -5.04
C SER A 151 -24.61 -4.22 -4.35
N ILE A 152 -24.61 -4.29 -3.02
CA ILE A 152 -25.79 -4.20 -2.18
C ILE A 152 -25.57 -3.07 -1.17
N ARG A 153 -26.49 -2.10 -1.15
CA ARG A 153 -26.58 -1.11 -0.06
C ARG A 153 -27.29 -1.78 1.11
N LEU A 154 -26.57 -1.89 2.22
CA LEU A 154 -27.09 -2.44 3.47
C LEU A 154 -28.01 -1.47 4.18
N MET A 155 -27.58 -0.21 4.26
CA MET A 155 -28.26 0.92 4.88
C MET A 155 -27.47 2.21 4.60
N GLU A 156 -27.95 3.34 5.11
CA GLU A 156 -27.24 4.62 5.15
C GLU A 156 -27.34 5.22 6.54
N LEU A 157 -26.18 5.50 7.12
CA LEU A 157 -26.10 6.03 8.48
C LEU A 157 -25.91 7.55 8.44
N ASN A 158 -26.59 8.23 9.36
CA ASN A 158 -26.44 9.65 9.62
C ASN A 158 -25.65 9.86 10.92
N PHE A 159 -24.47 10.44 10.79
CA PHE A 159 -23.55 10.70 11.89
C PHE A 159 -23.77 12.12 12.47
N PRO A 160 -23.42 12.36 13.75
CA PRO A 160 -23.63 13.66 14.38
C PRO A 160 -22.64 14.73 13.90
N ARG A 161 -21.57 14.30 13.23
CA ARG A 161 -20.53 15.14 12.59
C ARG A 161 -20.00 14.42 11.37
N ILE A 162 -19.18 15.12 10.58
CA ILE A 162 -18.36 14.48 9.55
C ILE A 162 -17.46 13.45 10.26
N PRO A 163 -17.61 12.15 9.98
CA PRO A 163 -16.79 11.14 10.60
C PRO A 163 -15.37 11.19 10.01
N ASN A 164 -14.41 10.77 10.81
CA ASN A 164 -13.08 10.41 10.32
C ASN A 164 -13.02 8.90 10.12
N GLY A 165 -12.11 8.41 9.27
CA GLY A 165 -12.08 6.98 8.99
C GLY A 165 -11.56 6.62 7.61
N GLY A 166 -11.61 5.32 7.32
CA GLY A 166 -11.14 4.77 6.05
C GLY A 166 -10.90 3.27 6.10
N THR A 167 -10.36 2.76 5.00
CA THR A 167 -9.84 1.40 4.91
C THR A 167 -8.52 1.27 5.66
N LEU A 168 -8.07 0.04 5.92
CA LEU A 168 -6.78 -0.17 6.58
C LEU A 168 -5.64 0.05 5.56
N GLU A 169 -4.92 1.17 5.69
CA GLU A 169 -3.93 1.63 4.72
C GLU A 169 -2.75 0.69 4.47
N ALA A 170 -2.34 0.62 3.19
CA ALA A 170 -1.26 -0.24 2.73
C ALA A 170 0.10 0.46 2.51
N GLY A 171 0.22 1.80 2.39
CA GLY A 171 1.56 2.38 2.21
C GLY A 171 1.72 3.81 1.71
N MET A 172 2.86 4.05 1.05
CA MET A 172 3.33 5.30 0.47
C MET A 172 2.33 6.00 -0.44
N PHE A 173 1.62 5.26 -1.29
CA PHE A 173 0.57 5.87 -2.10
C PHE A 173 -0.68 6.12 -1.26
N GLY A 174 -0.96 5.32 -0.22
CA GLY A 174 -1.93 5.66 0.85
C GLY A 174 -1.42 6.69 1.89
N PHE A 175 -0.29 7.36 1.63
CA PHE A 175 0.40 8.36 2.46
C PHE A 175 0.76 7.93 3.89
N GLY A 176 1.45 6.78 4.04
CA GLY A 176 2.44 6.60 5.12
C GLY A 176 1.97 7.01 6.52
N PHE A 177 0.89 6.40 6.99
CA PHE A 177 0.34 6.44 8.34
C PHE A 177 0.50 7.74 9.19
N LYS A 178 -0.64 8.42 9.38
CA LYS A 178 -1.17 8.88 10.68
C LYS A 178 -2.64 8.47 10.82
N GLY A 179 -2.94 7.17 10.91
CA GLY A 179 -4.26 6.66 11.30
C GLY A 179 -5.50 7.25 10.60
N PRO A 180 -6.72 6.97 11.10
CA PRO A 180 -7.97 7.50 10.58
C PRO A 180 -8.19 8.96 11.03
N GLU A 181 -7.21 9.86 10.80
CA GLU A 181 -7.38 11.30 11.06
C GLU A 181 -8.10 12.02 9.91
N TRP A 182 -8.21 11.37 8.75
CA TRP A 182 -8.86 11.95 7.58
C TRP A 182 -10.38 11.91 7.70
N PRO A 183 -11.07 13.00 7.33
CA PRO A 183 -12.51 12.94 7.14
C PRO A 183 -12.87 11.85 6.12
N LEU A 184 -13.90 11.06 6.43
CA LEU A 184 -14.34 9.95 5.59
C LEU A 184 -14.71 10.44 4.18
N GLY A 185 -14.21 9.74 3.15
CA GLY A 185 -14.38 10.13 1.75
C GLY A 185 -13.63 11.41 1.34
N GLN A 186 -12.72 11.92 2.17
CA GLN A 186 -11.74 12.96 1.80
C GLN A 186 -10.31 12.46 1.91
N CYS A 187 -10.14 11.14 2.04
CA CYS A 187 -8.84 10.52 1.87
C CYS A 187 -8.28 10.89 0.48
N PRO A 188 -6.95 11.08 0.36
CA PRO A 188 -6.32 11.22 -0.94
C PRO A 188 -6.78 10.14 -1.93
N ALA A 189 -6.82 10.46 -3.23
CA ALA A 189 -7.36 9.57 -4.27
C ALA A 189 -6.68 8.18 -4.36
N SER A 190 -5.51 8.05 -3.77
CA SER A 190 -4.70 6.85 -3.69
C SER A 190 -5.09 5.90 -2.55
N ILE A 191 -5.98 6.33 -1.65
CA ILE A 191 -6.61 5.47 -0.64
C ILE A 191 -7.88 4.86 -1.26
N PRO A 192 -7.98 3.53 -1.39
CA PRO A 192 -9.18 2.91 -1.91
C PRO A 192 -10.32 3.08 -0.91
N THR A 193 -11.46 3.58 -1.39
CA THR A 193 -12.71 3.65 -0.61
C THR A 193 -13.35 2.27 -0.43
N VAL A 194 -12.99 1.31 -1.30
CA VAL A 194 -13.43 -0.08 -1.26
C VAL A 194 -12.35 -0.93 -0.61
N ALA A 195 -12.69 -1.62 0.48
CA ALA A 195 -11.85 -2.63 1.08
C ALA A 195 -12.13 -4.00 0.43
N ASP A 196 -11.40 -4.31 -0.65
CA ASP A 196 -11.50 -5.59 -1.35
C ASP A 196 -10.61 -6.65 -0.69
N PRO A 197 -11.15 -7.81 -0.25
CA PRO A 197 -10.40 -8.87 0.42
C PRO A 197 -9.24 -9.44 -0.41
N ARG A 198 -9.21 -9.22 -1.73
CA ARG A 198 -8.08 -9.62 -2.58
C ARG A 198 -6.82 -8.79 -2.30
N PHE A 199 -6.95 -7.57 -1.79
CA PHE A 199 -5.86 -6.61 -1.63
C PHE A 199 -5.68 -6.12 -0.19
N VAL A 200 -6.78 -5.94 0.55
CA VAL A 200 -6.80 -5.35 1.90
C VAL A 200 -7.80 -6.08 2.79
N VAL A 201 -7.64 -5.94 4.12
CA VAL A 201 -8.65 -6.43 5.07
C VAL A 201 -10.00 -5.78 4.73
N PRO A 202 -11.08 -6.54 4.51
CA PRO A 202 -12.39 -5.99 4.12
C PRO A 202 -13.08 -5.36 5.34
N LEU A 203 -12.53 -4.21 5.73
CA LEU A 203 -12.91 -3.44 6.90
C LEU A 203 -12.82 -1.95 6.59
N VAL A 204 -13.86 -1.20 6.97
CA VAL A 204 -13.85 0.27 6.99
C VAL A 204 -14.12 0.74 8.41
N HIS A 205 -13.21 1.54 8.95
CA HIS A 205 -13.35 2.19 10.24
C HIS A 205 -13.99 3.56 10.10
N VAL A 206 -14.88 3.90 11.04
CA VAL A 206 -15.61 5.17 11.10
C VAL A 206 -15.63 5.68 12.53
N ASP A 207 -14.92 6.76 12.81
CA ASP A 207 -14.98 7.53 14.06
C ASP A 207 -15.90 8.74 13.86
N TYR A 208 -17.02 8.77 14.58
CA TYR A 208 -18.00 9.85 14.50
C TYR A 208 -18.04 10.72 15.77
N GLY A 209 -16.95 10.72 16.56
CA GLY A 209 -16.69 11.58 17.71
C GLY A 209 -17.41 11.19 19.00
N THR A 210 -18.68 10.77 18.92
CA THR A 210 -19.42 10.22 20.07
C THR A 210 -19.35 8.70 20.18
N GLY A 211 -18.78 8.05 19.18
CA GLY A 211 -18.58 6.61 19.08
C GLY A 211 -17.76 6.24 17.86
N ALA A 212 -17.51 4.95 17.71
CA ALA A 212 -16.82 4.38 16.56
C ALA A 212 -17.59 3.17 16.00
N LEU A 213 -17.39 2.90 14.72
CA LEU A 213 -18.00 1.81 13.97
C LEU A 213 -16.98 1.15 13.03
N ASN A 214 -16.93 -0.17 13.02
CA ASN A 214 -16.30 -0.94 11.95
C ASN A 214 -17.35 -1.67 11.11
N LEU A 215 -17.35 -1.44 9.79
CA LEU A 215 -18.04 -2.28 8.81
C LEU A 215 -17.09 -3.38 8.35
N CYS A 216 -17.46 -4.65 8.52
CA CYS A 216 -16.57 -5.79 8.25
C CYS A 216 -17.25 -6.85 7.37
N SER A 217 -16.52 -7.44 6.42
CA SER A 217 -16.83 -8.79 5.90
C SER A 217 -16.19 -9.82 6.84
N ASP A 218 -17.01 -10.47 7.65
CA ASP A 218 -16.54 -11.36 8.71
C ASP A 218 -15.89 -12.62 8.15
N ASP A 219 -16.32 -13.10 6.98
CA ASP A 219 -15.76 -14.27 6.28
C ASP A 219 -14.64 -13.94 5.31
N VAL A 220 -14.33 -12.66 5.09
CA VAL A 220 -13.27 -12.22 4.16
C VAL A 220 -13.57 -12.64 2.71
N GLU A 221 -14.86 -12.66 2.35
CA GLU A 221 -15.32 -13.09 1.01
C GLU A 221 -15.88 -11.95 0.16
N CYS A 222 -16.40 -10.87 0.75
CA CYS A 222 -16.93 -9.73 0.01
C CYS A 222 -16.18 -8.44 0.31
N ALA A 223 -16.14 -7.55 -0.67
CA ALA A 223 -15.62 -6.20 -0.46
C ALA A 223 -16.62 -5.36 0.33
N VAL A 224 -16.11 -4.46 1.17
CA VAL A 224 -16.93 -3.50 1.93
C VAL A 224 -16.53 -2.07 1.57
N ASN A 225 -17.49 -1.15 1.60
CA ASN A 225 -17.28 0.24 1.20
C ASN A 225 -18.21 1.16 1.99
N VAL A 226 -17.71 2.36 2.31
CA VAL A 226 -18.51 3.49 2.78
C VAL A 226 -18.33 4.64 1.77
N PRO A 227 -19.15 4.68 0.69
CA PRO A 227 -19.03 5.69 -0.37
C PRO A 227 -19.20 7.12 0.13
N TYR A 228 -18.99 8.08 -0.77
CA TYR A 228 -19.18 9.50 -0.49
C TYR A 228 -20.54 9.83 0.12
N SER A 229 -20.53 10.89 0.92
CA SER A 229 -21.73 11.35 1.59
C SER A 229 -22.83 11.74 0.60
N THR A 230 -24.06 11.30 0.89
CA THR A 230 -25.27 11.59 0.10
C THR A 230 -25.85 12.97 0.40
N ASN A 231 -25.48 13.59 1.54
CA ASN A 231 -25.92 14.94 1.91
C ASN A 231 -24.77 15.95 1.80
N PHE A 232 -24.38 16.29 0.57
CA PHE A 232 -23.18 17.08 0.22
C PHE A 232 -22.89 18.32 1.08
N LEU A 233 -23.90 19.03 1.59
CA LEU A 233 -23.71 20.20 2.45
C LEU A 233 -23.30 19.83 3.89
N ALA A 234 -23.98 18.86 4.51
CA ALA A 234 -23.75 18.49 5.91
C ALA A 234 -22.67 17.39 6.04
N ARG A 235 -22.55 16.53 5.03
CA ARG A 235 -21.54 15.47 4.92
C ARG A 235 -21.56 14.48 6.08
N THR A 236 -22.75 14.12 6.52
CA THR A 236 -23.02 13.26 7.67
C THR A 236 -23.74 11.96 7.31
N SER A 237 -24.37 11.87 6.14
CA SER A 237 -25.08 10.67 5.68
C SER A 237 -24.19 9.86 4.75
N TYR A 238 -23.92 8.60 5.09
CA TYR A 238 -23.05 7.71 4.33
C TYR A 238 -23.71 6.34 4.09
N PRO A 239 -23.80 5.87 2.84
CA PRO A 239 -24.27 4.52 2.56
C PRO A 239 -23.22 3.50 3.00
N LEU A 240 -23.67 2.36 3.48
CA LEU A 240 -22.83 1.19 3.75
C LEU A 240 -23.11 0.15 2.67
N VAL A 241 -22.08 -0.22 1.93
CA VAL A 241 -22.20 -1.05 0.73
C VAL A 241 -21.28 -2.26 0.84
N ILE A 242 -21.76 -3.41 0.39
CA ILE A 242 -20.92 -4.56 0.09
C ILE A 242 -20.93 -4.85 -1.39
N THR A 243 -19.85 -5.44 -1.88
CA THR A 243 -19.76 -5.96 -3.24
C THR A 243 -19.35 -7.43 -3.20
N CYS A 244 -20.21 -8.27 -3.76
CA CYS A 244 -20.02 -9.71 -3.87
C CYS A 244 -19.62 -10.08 -5.30
N SER A 245 -18.66 -11.00 -5.45
CA SER A 245 -18.21 -11.46 -6.77
C SER A 245 -18.43 -12.95 -7.02
N ASP A 246 -18.32 -13.32 -8.30
CA ASP A 246 -18.20 -14.70 -8.78
C ASP A 246 -19.38 -15.62 -8.39
N ILE A 247 -20.61 -15.12 -8.47
CA ILE A 247 -21.81 -15.91 -8.16
C ILE A 247 -22.27 -16.62 -9.44
N LYS A 248 -21.84 -17.88 -9.57
CA LYS A 248 -22.10 -18.73 -10.74
C LYS A 248 -23.61 -18.98 -10.98
N PRO A 249 -24.01 -19.30 -12.23
CA PRO A 249 -25.38 -19.73 -12.55
C PRO A 249 -25.84 -20.89 -11.66
N GLY A 250 -27.07 -20.81 -11.14
CA GLY A 250 -27.66 -21.85 -10.30
C GLY A 250 -27.08 -21.97 -8.89
N VAL A 251 -26.17 -21.07 -8.48
CA VAL A 251 -25.49 -21.14 -7.17
C VAL A 251 -26.07 -20.13 -6.19
N THR A 252 -26.18 -20.58 -4.93
CA THR A 252 -26.39 -19.71 -3.77
C THR A 252 -25.08 -19.52 -3.02
N LYS A 253 -24.64 -18.27 -2.84
CA LYS A 253 -23.53 -17.91 -1.94
C LYS A 253 -24.05 -17.23 -0.68
N VAL A 254 -23.32 -17.40 0.42
CA VAL A 254 -23.60 -16.78 1.71
C VAL A 254 -22.43 -15.89 2.09
N PHE A 255 -22.73 -14.68 2.54
CA PHE A 255 -21.76 -13.70 3.03
C PHE A 255 -22.16 -13.23 4.42
N ASN A 256 -21.19 -13.13 5.32
CA ASN A 256 -21.38 -12.68 6.70
C ASN A 256 -20.72 -11.32 6.84
N VAL A 257 -21.53 -10.34 7.22
CA VAL A 257 -21.12 -8.94 7.32
C VAL A 257 -21.58 -8.41 8.68
N SER A 258 -20.79 -7.53 9.28
CA SER A 258 -21.15 -6.94 10.57
C SER A 258 -20.90 -5.45 10.66
N LEU A 259 -21.70 -4.81 11.52
CA LEU A 259 -21.49 -3.45 12.02
C LEU A 259 -21.14 -3.56 13.50
N ARG A 260 -19.96 -3.08 13.87
CA ARG A 260 -19.38 -3.29 15.21
C ARG A 260 -19.15 -1.95 15.88
N PHE A 261 -19.90 -1.66 16.94
CA PHE A 261 -19.90 -0.37 17.59
C PHE A 261 -18.99 -0.35 18.82
N GLY A 262 -18.40 0.81 19.08
CA GLY A 262 -17.59 1.04 20.26
C GLY A 262 -17.69 2.48 20.76
N PRO A 263 -17.22 2.75 21.99
CA PRO A 263 -17.10 4.11 22.48
C PRO A 263 -16.18 4.96 21.61
N ALA A 264 -16.24 6.29 21.78
CA ALA A 264 -15.35 7.20 21.07
C ALA A 264 -13.88 6.83 21.29
N GLY A 265 -13.07 6.82 20.22
CA GLY A 265 -11.67 6.42 20.27
C GLY A 265 -11.42 4.90 20.38
N ALA A 266 -12.44 4.06 20.26
CA ALA A 266 -12.24 2.60 20.19
C ALA A 266 -11.33 2.23 19.02
N ARG A 267 -10.36 1.34 19.27
CA ARG A 267 -9.36 0.98 18.26
C ARG A 267 -9.92 -0.07 17.31
N ILE A 268 -9.36 -0.11 16.10
CA ILE A 268 -9.72 -1.11 15.09
C ILE A 268 -9.57 -2.53 15.65
N GLN A 269 -8.47 -2.83 16.35
CA GLN A 269 -8.22 -4.15 16.94
C GLN A 269 -9.29 -4.55 17.96
N ASP A 270 -9.78 -3.59 18.75
CA ASP A 270 -10.76 -3.85 19.81
C ASP A 270 -12.11 -4.27 19.20
N LEU A 271 -12.46 -3.71 18.04
CA LEU A 271 -13.72 -3.99 17.35
C LEU A 271 -13.62 -5.15 16.35
N SER A 272 -12.43 -5.49 15.84
CA SER A 272 -12.29 -6.37 14.67
C SER A 272 -11.04 -7.26 14.63
N GLY A 273 -10.46 -7.55 15.80
CA GLY A 273 -9.29 -8.43 15.90
C GLY A 273 -9.46 -9.79 15.20
N ASP A 274 -10.63 -10.42 15.32
CA ASP A 274 -10.97 -11.67 14.64
C ASP A 274 -10.97 -11.57 13.11
N VAL A 275 -11.33 -10.41 12.53
CA VAL A 275 -11.30 -10.18 11.08
C VAL A 275 -9.87 -10.01 10.60
N LEU A 276 -9.03 -9.31 11.39
CA LEU A 276 -7.59 -9.20 11.13
C LEU A 276 -6.93 -10.58 11.17
N GLU A 277 -7.22 -11.38 12.19
CA GLU A 277 -6.72 -12.74 12.35
C GLU A 277 -7.19 -13.66 11.22
N ARG A 278 -8.45 -13.59 10.81
CA ARG A 278 -8.98 -14.38 9.69
C ARG A 278 -8.35 -13.98 8.37
N TYR A 279 -8.13 -12.69 8.13
CA TYR A 279 -7.44 -12.22 6.94
C TYR A 279 -5.99 -12.74 6.90
N ALA A 280 -5.26 -12.61 8.01
CA ALA A 280 -3.91 -13.14 8.14
C ALA A 280 -3.86 -14.68 8.05
N GLY A 281 -4.91 -15.38 8.50
CA GLY A 281 -5.03 -16.83 8.35
C GLY A 281 -5.30 -17.25 6.90
N LYS A 282 -6.13 -16.50 6.16
CA LYS A 282 -6.39 -16.71 4.72
C LYS A 282 -5.16 -16.41 3.88
N TYR A 283 -4.38 -15.41 4.26
CA TYR A 283 -3.17 -14.96 3.58
C TYR A 283 -1.99 -14.88 4.55
N PRO A 284 -1.37 -16.01 4.92
CA PRO A 284 -0.33 -16.02 5.94
C PRO A 284 0.93 -15.28 5.48
N PHE A 285 1.60 -14.64 6.44
CA PHE A 285 2.92 -14.04 6.23
C PHE A 285 3.95 -15.13 5.92
N GLN A 286 4.56 -15.05 4.75
CA GLN A 286 5.49 -16.04 4.19
C GLN A 286 6.89 -15.47 3.93
N LEU A 287 7.04 -14.14 3.92
CA LEU A 287 8.34 -13.51 3.71
C LEU A 287 9.35 -13.96 4.78
N ASN A 288 10.40 -14.65 4.33
CA ASN A 288 11.49 -15.14 5.19
C ASN A 288 12.78 -14.38 4.88
N TRP A 289 12.90 -13.17 5.42
CA TRP A 289 14.08 -12.35 5.25
C TRP A 289 14.52 -11.76 6.59
N ASN A 290 15.71 -12.17 7.06
CA ASN A 290 16.20 -11.83 8.41
C ASN A 290 17.34 -10.80 8.42
N ASP A 291 17.87 -10.42 7.25
CA ASP A 291 18.92 -9.40 7.16
C ASP A 291 18.28 -8.04 6.93
N HIS A 292 18.24 -7.22 7.98
CA HIS A 292 17.60 -5.88 7.96
C HIS A 292 18.60 -4.72 7.89
N ARG A 293 19.88 -5.01 7.63
CA ARG A 293 20.93 -4.01 7.40
C ARG A 293 20.60 -3.17 6.15
N PRO A 294 21.17 -1.96 5.98
CA PRO A 294 20.79 -1.10 4.87
C PRO A 294 21.17 -1.70 3.51
N ILE A 295 20.50 -1.24 2.45
CA ILE A 295 20.77 -1.64 1.06
C ILE A 295 21.27 -0.41 0.28
N GLY A 296 22.31 -0.58 -0.53
CA GLY A 296 22.75 0.48 -1.45
C GLY A 296 22.00 0.43 -2.78
N ALA A 297 21.51 1.57 -3.24
CA ALA A 297 21.09 1.80 -4.61
C ALA A 297 22.31 2.17 -5.47
N MET A 298 22.47 1.47 -6.60
CA MET A 298 23.47 1.75 -7.62
C MET A 298 22.72 2.15 -8.89
N PHE A 299 22.75 3.44 -9.21
CA PHE A 299 22.37 3.86 -10.56
C PHE A 299 23.64 3.82 -11.41
N LEU A 300 23.54 3.56 -12.71
CA LEU A 300 24.72 3.57 -13.59
C LEU A 300 24.50 4.50 -14.77
N ALA A 301 23.25 4.66 -15.19
CA ALA A 301 22.81 5.58 -16.22
C ALA A 301 21.90 6.68 -15.64
N GLY A 302 21.61 7.69 -16.45
CA GLY A 302 20.66 8.73 -16.08
C GLY A 302 20.40 9.74 -17.21
N PRO A 303 19.23 10.41 -17.21
CA PRO A 303 18.78 11.24 -18.32
C PRO A 303 19.65 12.48 -18.57
N GLN A 304 20.44 12.91 -17.57
CA GLN A 304 21.35 14.05 -17.66
C GLN A 304 22.48 13.85 -18.67
N ILE A 305 22.82 12.60 -19.03
CA ILE A 305 23.78 12.31 -20.07
C ILE A 305 23.03 12.13 -21.39
N ASN A 306 23.43 12.87 -22.43
CA ASN A 306 22.80 12.80 -23.74
C ASN A 306 23.82 13.14 -24.84
N VAL A 307 24.73 12.20 -25.12
CA VAL A 307 25.78 12.36 -26.12
C VAL A 307 25.89 11.11 -26.98
N ALA A 308 26.16 11.28 -28.28
CA ALA A 308 26.22 10.16 -29.23
C ALA A 308 27.32 9.15 -28.93
N SER A 309 28.39 9.58 -28.27
CA SER A 309 29.51 8.73 -27.81
C SER A 309 29.16 7.87 -26.59
N ASN A 310 28.04 8.15 -25.91
CA ASN A 310 27.55 7.41 -24.76
C ASN A 310 26.02 7.31 -24.84
N PRO A 311 25.51 6.53 -25.81
CA PRO A 311 24.08 6.49 -26.09
C PRO A 311 23.29 5.78 -24.98
N ARG A 312 23.94 4.99 -24.10
CA ARG A 312 23.33 4.38 -22.90
C ARG A 312 23.26 5.29 -21.69
N ARG A 313 23.77 6.52 -21.82
CA ARG A 313 23.71 7.56 -20.81
C ARG A 313 24.41 7.20 -19.50
N TRP A 314 25.49 6.42 -19.58
CA TRP A 314 26.29 6.07 -18.40
C TRP A 314 26.78 7.34 -17.72
N ILE A 315 26.52 7.47 -16.42
CA ILE A 315 26.95 8.65 -15.66
C ILE A 315 28.40 8.55 -15.20
N ILE A 316 29.02 7.39 -15.40
CA ILE A 316 30.41 7.08 -15.06
C ILE A 316 31.32 8.08 -15.78
N ASN A 317 32.25 8.70 -15.05
CA ASN A 317 33.07 9.81 -15.52
C ASN A 317 32.25 10.93 -16.19
N PHE A 318 31.09 11.26 -15.63
CA PHE A 318 30.20 12.33 -16.12
C PHE A 318 29.78 12.17 -17.59
N GLY A 319 29.82 10.93 -18.10
CA GLY A 319 29.46 10.61 -19.48
C GLY A 319 30.54 10.89 -20.53
N ASP A 320 31.76 11.23 -20.12
CA ASP A 320 32.87 11.61 -21.02
C ASP A 320 33.51 10.42 -21.76
N ILE A 321 33.18 9.18 -21.41
CA ILE A 321 33.75 7.98 -22.05
C ILE A 321 32.99 7.67 -23.35
N ASP A 322 33.73 7.59 -24.45
CA ASP A 322 33.19 7.20 -25.76
C ASP A 322 33.08 5.67 -25.92
N ILE A 323 31.93 5.09 -25.56
CA ILE A 323 31.71 3.64 -25.57
C ILE A 323 31.46 3.03 -26.96
N THR A 324 31.52 3.85 -28.02
CA THR A 324 31.27 3.39 -29.40
C THR A 324 32.43 2.61 -30.02
N ASN A 325 33.60 2.62 -29.40
CA ASN A 325 34.81 1.94 -29.86
C ASN A 325 35.50 1.15 -28.73
N ASP A 326 36.37 0.21 -29.09
CA ASP A 326 36.98 -0.71 -28.13
C ASP A 326 37.90 -0.01 -27.11
N LYS A 327 38.56 1.09 -27.50
CA LYS A 327 39.37 1.89 -26.56
C LYS A 327 38.49 2.48 -25.46
N GLY A 328 37.34 3.04 -25.81
CA GLY A 328 36.43 3.58 -24.84
C GLY A 328 35.64 2.51 -24.08
N LYS A 329 35.34 1.35 -24.67
CA LYS A 329 34.82 0.19 -23.91
C LYS A 329 35.83 -0.31 -22.86
N ALA A 330 37.13 -0.32 -23.18
CA ALA A 330 38.18 -0.63 -22.21
C ALA A 330 38.25 0.41 -21.08
N ALA A 331 38.12 1.71 -21.42
CA ALA A 331 38.07 2.78 -20.42
C ALA A 331 36.82 2.71 -19.54
N PHE A 332 35.66 2.43 -20.13
CA PHE A 332 34.39 2.19 -19.43
C PHE A 332 34.53 1.02 -18.46
N ARG A 333 35.09 -0.10 -18.94
CA ARG A 333 35.33 -1.27 -18.11
C ARG A 333 36.20 -0.94 -16.90
N ALA A 334 37.32 -0.25 -17.09
CA ALA A 334 38.19 0.16 -15.98
C ALA A 334 37.46 1.08 -15.00
N ALA A 335 36.65 2.02 -15.50
CA ALA A 335 35.90 2.95 -14.67
C ALA A 335 34.76 2.28 -13.88
N LEU A 336 34.02 1.36 -14.50
CA LEU A 336 32.95 0.60 -13.85
C LEU A 336 33.48 -0.32 -12.74
N LEU A 337 34.59 -1.02 -13.00
CA LEU A 337 35.22 -1.86 -11.97
C LEU A 337 35.80 -1.04 -10.82
N LYS A 338 36.36 0.14 -11.10
CA LYS A 338 36.79 1.08 -10.06
C LYS A 338 35.61 1.63 -9.25
N LEU A 339 34.49 1.94 -9.90
CA LEU A 339 33.26 2.34 -9.23
C LEU A 339 32.77 1.22 -8.30
N ALA A 340 32.79 -0.04 -8.76
CA ALA A 340 32.43 -1.19 -7.93
C ALA A 340 33.33 -1.31 -6.68
N ASP A 341 34.65 -1.20 -6.85
CA ASP A 341 35.60 -1.26 -5.71
C ASP A 341 35.32 -0.15 -4.69
N ASN A 342 35.06 1.08 -5.15
CA ASN A 342 34.70 2.20 -4.27
C ASN A 342 33.36 1.95 -3.56
N SER A 343 32.36 1.46 -4.30
CA SER A 343 31.03 1.16 -3.76
C SER A 343 31.07 0.06 -2.71
N VAL A 344 31.92 -0.97 -2.90
CA VAL A 344 32.16 -2.01 -1.88
C VAL A 344 32.69 -1.41 -0.58
N GLN A 345 33.60 -0.43 -0.65
CA GLN A 345 34.09 0.25 0.56
C GLN A 345 32.97 1.03 1.26
N VAL A 346 32.17 1.79 0.50
CA VAL A 346 30.99 2.51 1.03
C VAL A 346 30.06 1.53 1.75
N LEU A 347 29.61 0.48 1.05
CA LEU A 347 28.68 -0.50 1.59
C LEU A 347 29.20 -1.17 2.86
N LYS A 348 30.49 -1.51 2.90
CA LYS A 348 31.12 -2.09 4.10
C LYS A 348 31.19 -1.10 5.26
N ASP A 349 31.57 0.15 5.01
CA ASP A 349 31.64 1.20 6.03
C ASP A 349 30.28 1.49 6.67
N ILE A 350 29.21 1.46 5.88
CA ILE A 350 27.83 1.65 6.36
C ILE A 350 27.26 0.37 7.01
N GLY A 351 27.92 -0.79 6.84
CA GLY A 351 27.43 -2.07 7.33
C GLY A 351 26.26 -2.62 6.51
N ALA A 352 26.16 -2.26 5.23
CA ALA A 352 25.08 -2.69 4.34
C ALA A 352 25.08 -4.20 4.10
N GLN A 353 23.90 -4.76 3.80
CA GLN A 353 23.77 -6.17 3.42
C GLN A 353 24.11 -6.45 1.96
N GLY A 354 23.96 -5.44 1.12
CA GLY A 354 24.01 -5.63 -0.32
C GLY A 354 23.64 -4.37 -1.09
N MET A 355 23.47 -4.56 -2.40
CA MET A 355 23.09 -3.50 -3.30
C MET A 355 22.13 -3.96 -4.39
N ILE A 356 21.42 -3.01 -4.98
CA ILE A 356 20.57 -3.20 -6.15
C ILE A 356 21.07 -2.27 -7.26
N THR A 357 21.33 -2.82 -8.45
CA THR A 357 21.69 -2.07 -9.65
C THR A 357 20.45 -1.74 -10.46
N TRP A 358 20.21 -0.45 -10.68
CA TRP A 358 19.24 0.05 -11.64
C TRP A 358 19.87 0.13 -13.03
N ASP A 359 19.08 -0.31 -14.02
CA ASP A 359 19.35 -0.20 -15.45
C ASP A 359 20.74 -0.67 -15.89
N PRO A 360 21.11 -1.94 -15.62
CA PRO A 360 22.33 -2.52 -16.21
C PRO A 360 22.30 -2.53 -17.75
N GLU A 361 21.15 -2.31 -18.38
CA GLU A 361 20.93 -2.14 -19.82
C GLU A 361 21.12 -0.69 -20.31
N GLY A 362 21.25 0.28 -19.39
CA GLY A 362 21.35 1.71 -19.69
C GLY A 362 20.03 2.40 -20.01
N GLU A 363 20.06 3.71 -20.26
CA GLU A 363 18.87 4.56 -20.42
C GLU A 363 18.77 5.25 -21.79
N GLU A 364 19.15 4.58 -22.88
CA GLU A 364 19.06 5.18 -24.23
C GLU A 364 17.67 5.77 -24.54
N PHE A 365 16.62 4.98 -24.29
CA PHE A 365 15.26 5.28 -24.68
C PHE A 365 14.44 5.78 -23.49
N LEU A 366 14.53 7.08 -23.18
CA LEU A 366 13.86 7.68 -22.01
C LEU A 366 12.34 7.47 -21.94
N GLY A 367 11.66 7.33 -23.09
CA GLY A 367 10.22 7.01 -23.12
C GLY A 367 9.89 5.61 -22.59
N ALA A 368 10.90 4.77 -22.38
CA ALA A 368 10.82 3.41 -21.88
C ALA A 368 11.94 3.09 -20.87
N CYS A 369 12.57 4.10 -20.24
CA CYS A 369 13.61 3.86 -19.24
C CYS A 369 13.09 2.97 -18.09
N TYR A 370 14.01 2.39 -17.32
CA TYR A 370 13.69 1.26 -16.44
C TYR A 370 13.13 0.09 -17.25
N TYR A 371 13.94 -0.48 -18.15
CA TYR A 371 13.50 -1.63 -18.95
C TYR A 371 13.12 -2.80 -18.04
N GLY A 372 13.98 -3.10 -17.05
CA GLY A 372 13.72 -4.10 -16.03
C GLY A 372 13.75 -5.53 -16.57
N ASP A 373 14.56 -5.81 -17.60
CA ASP A 373 14.79 -7.15 -18.14
C ASP A 373 16.29 -7.43 -18.30
N PRO A 374 16.94 -8.03 -17.28
CA PRO A 374 18.39 -8.22 -17.27
C PRO A 374 18.90 -9.11 -18.42
N ARG A 375 18.01 -9.83 -19.11
CA ARG A 375 18.34 -10.64 -20.30
C ARG A 375 18.66 -9.77 -21.51
N LEU A 376 18.27 -8.49 -21.50
CA LEU A 376 18.51 -7.55 -22.60
C LEU A 376 19.85 -6.82 -22.50
N VAL A 377 20.60 -6.97 -21.40
CA VAL A 377 21.93 -6.36 -21.24
C VAL A 377 22.85 -6.64 -22.43
N PRO A 378 23.00 -7.87 -22.95
CA PRO A 378 23.89 -8.14 -24.09
C PRO A 378 23.51 -7.41 -25.37
N SER A 379 22.22 -7.17 -25.59
CA SER A 379 21.70 -6.53 -26.80
C SER A 379 21.64 -5.01 -26.68
N LEU A 380 21.24 -4.50 -25.52
CA LEU A 380 21.03 -3.07 -25.30
C LEU A 380 22.31 -2.39 -24.86
N ALA A 381 23.12 -3.01 -24.01
CA ALA A 381 24.38 -2.47 -23.49
C ALA A 381 25.57 -3.40 -23.81
N PRO A 382 25.95 -3.61 -25.08
CA PRO A 382 27.02 -4.54 -25.46
C PRO A 382 28.39 -4.22 -24.83
N GLU A 383 28.63 -2.98 -24.43
CA GLU A 383 29.80 -2.57 -23.64
C GLU A 383 29.87 -3.20 -22.25
N MET A 384 28.72 -3.58 -21.66
CA MET A 384 28.65 -4.37 -20.43
C MET A 384 29.15 -5.81 -20.64
N GLU A 385 29.09 -6.31 -21.88
CA GLU A 385 29.63 -7.61 -22.28
C GLU A 385 31.13 -7.55 -22.65
N PHE A 386 31.72 -6.36 -22.67
CA PHE A 386 33.11 -6.18 -23.07
C PHE A 386 34.08 -6.85 -22.08
N LYS A 387 34.88 -7.79 -22.60
CA LYS A 387 35.83 -8.57 -21.80
C LYS A 387 37.22 -7.94 -21.76
N ASN A 388 37.62 -7.23 -22.83
CA ASN A 388 39.02 -6.96 -23.11
C ASN A 388 39.84 -8.27 -23.01
N ASP A 389 40.97 -8.26 -22.28
CA ASP A 389 41.81 -9.44 -22.01
C ASP A 389 41.27 -10.36 -20.88
N SER A 390 40.10 -10.08 -20.31
CA SER A 390 39.51 -10.90 -19.25
C SER A 390 38.76 -12.12 -19.79
N ALA A 391 38.65 -13.18 -18.98
CA ALA A 391 37.78 -14.31 -19.27
C ALA A 391 36.28 -13.98 -19.13
N LYS A 392 35.94 -12.95 -18.34
CA LYS A 392 34.57 -12.56 -17.98
C LYS A 392 34.21 -11.20 -18.58
N SER A 393 32.92 -10.97 -18.83
CA SER A 393 32.46 -9.63 -19.20
C SER A 393 32.52 -8.68 -18.01
N VAL A 394 32.51 -7.37 -18.28
CA VAL A 394 32.63 -6.39 -17.20
C VAL A 394 31.44 -6.44 -16.24
N ILE A 395 30.22 -6.72 -16.73
CA ILE A 395 29.05 -6.83 -15.85
C ILE A 395 29.15 -8.03 -14.90
N ASP A 396 29.69 -9.16 -15.37
CA ASP A 396 29.87 -10.35 -14.53
C ASP A 396 30.91 -10.09 -13.43
N GLU A 397 32.03 -9.43 -13.77
CA GLU A 397 33.04 -9.02 -12.79
C GLU A 397 32.56 -7.93 -11.83
N TYR A 398 31.74 -7.00 -12.32
CA TYR A 398 31.10 -5.97 -11.51
C TYR A 398 30.29 -6.63 -10.37
N PHE A 399 29.39 -7.56 -10.69
CA PHE A 399 28.61 -8.27 -9.66
C PHE A 399 29.46 -9.20 -8.79
N GLU A 400 30.47 -9.86 -9.37
CA GLU A 400 31.39 -10.72 -8.63
C GLU A 400 32.16 -9.96 -7.54
N LYS A 401 32.58 -8.72 -7.79
CA LYS A 401 33.27 -7.89 -6.78
C LYS A 401 32.46 -7.70 -5.50
N PHE A 402 31.16 -7.42 -5.62
CA PHE A 402 30.28 -7.27 -4.45
C PHE A 402 30.10 -8.60 -3.72
N ARG A 403 29.84 -9.68 -4.45
CA ARG A 403 29.69 -11.02 -3.86
C ARG A 403 30.96 -11.49 -3.15
N ALA A 404 32.12 -11.32 -3.78
CA ALA A 404 33.42 -11.66 -3.20
C ALA A 404 33.69 -10.84 -1.91
N ALA A 405 33.07 -9.67 -1.79
CA ALA A 405 33.11 -8.84 -0.60
C ALA A 405 32.10 -9.26 0.50
N GLY A 406 31.31 -10.32 0.27
CA GLY A 406 30.28 -10.82 1.21
C GLY A 406 28.94 -10.08 1.13
N LEU A 407 28.72 -9.29 0.08
CA LEU A 407 27.51 -8.49 -0.11
C LEU A 407 26.52 -9.22 -1.02
N LYS A 408 25.23 -9.12 -0.70
CA LYS A 408 24.15 -9.52 -1.59
C LYS A 408 24.09 -8.56 -2.79
N VAL A 409 23.69 -9.09 -3.93
CA VAL A 409 23.52 -8.31 -5.16
C VAL A 409 22.09 -8.40 -5.67
N GLY A 410 21.69 -7.42 -6.47
CA GLY A 410 20.32 -7.27 -6.91
C GLY A 410 20.19 -6.40 -8.13
N VAL A 411 19.02 -6.45 -8.74
CA VAL A 411 18.69 -5.67 -9.95
C VAL A 411 17.25 -5.16 -9.91
N CYS A 412 17.01 -4.06 -10.61
CA CYS A 412 15.67 -3.63 -10.98
C CYS A 412 15.08 -4.61 -12.02
N ILE A 413 13.84 -5.04 -11.81
CA ILE A 413 13.06 -5.84 -12.76
C ILE A 413 11.64 -5.31 -12.88
N ARG A 414 10.95 -5.66 -13.96
CA ARG A 414 9.54 -5.31 -14.17
C ARG A 414 8.65 -6.54 -14.36
N PRO A 415 7.32 -6.44 -14.16
CA PRO A 415 6.40 -7.52 -14.50
C PRO A 415 5.99 -7.53 -15.99
N GLN A 416 6.22 -6.45 -16.73
CA GLN A 416 5.80 -6.32 -18.14
C GLN A 416 6.77 -7.01 -19.11
N GLY A 417 6.24 -7.55 -20.20
CA GLY A 417 7.04 -8.03 -21.33
C GLY A 417 7.70 -6.86 -22.07
N ILE A 418 8.71 -7.14 -22.90
CA ILE A 418 9.32 -6.13 -23.78
C ILE A 418 9.28 -6.64 -25.21
N ALA A 419 8.78 -5.79 -26.12
CA ALA A 419 8.87 -5.98 -27.56
C ALA A 419 9.79 -4.92 -28.16
N MET A 420 10.56 -5.30 -29.19
CA MET A 420 11.35 -4.34 -29.97
C MET A 420 10.50 -3.78 -31.10
N VAL A 421 10.16 -2.49 -31.04
CA VAL A 421 9.39 -1.76 -32.06
C VAL A 421 10.28 -0.67 -32.64
N ASP A 422 10.55 -0.71 -33.94
CA ASP A 422 11.46 0.21 -34.63
C ASP A 422 12.84 0.34 -33.94
N GLY A 423 13.35 -0.77 -33.42
CA GLY A 423 14.63 -0.83 -32.70
C GLY A 423 14.59 -0.30 -31.27
N LYS A 424 13.41 0.02 -30.72
CA LYS A 424 13.23 0.51 -29.34
C LYS A 424 12.53 -0.54 -28.47
N PRO A 425 12.96 -0.74 -27.22
CA PRO A 425 12.23 -1.55 -26.26
C PRO A 425 10.93 -0.84 -25.86
N VAL A 426 9.82 -1.54 -25.97
CA VAL A 426 8.49 -1.06 -25.56
C VAL A 426 7.87 -2.08 -24.63
N HIS A 427 7.51 -1.64 -23.42
CA HIS A 427 6.79 -2.47 -22.47
C HIS A 427 5.44 -2.91 -23.05
N GLN A 428 5.22 -4.21 -23.03
CA GLN A 428 3.94 -4.83 -23.38
C GLN A 428 3.20 -5.13 -22.09
N ALA A 429 1.94 -4.71 -22.05
CA ALA A 429 1.14 -4.95 -20.89
C ALA A 429 0.92 -6.47 -20.70
N ALA A 430 0.96 -6.91 -19.45
CA ALA A 430 0.80 -8.31 -19.06
C ALA A 430 -0.41 -8.43 -18.12
N ASP A 431 -1.13 -9.53 -18.22
CA ASP A 431 -2.04 -9.96 -17.15
C ASP A 431 -1.24 -10.55 -15.97
N ASP A 432 -1.95 -10.93 -14.90
CA ASP A 432 -1.32 -11.44 -13.68
C ASP A 432 -0.52 -12.75 -13.91
N GLU A 433 -1.03 -13.67 -14.73
CA GLU A 433 -0.37 -14.96 -14.98
C GLU A 433 0.95 -14.75 -15.75
N HIS A 434 0.90 -13.95 -16.81
CA HIS A 434 2.08 -13.59 -17.58
C HIS A 434 3.09 -12.78 -16.76
N ALA A 435 2.61 -11.85 -15.91
CA ALA A 435 3.46 -11.08 -15.02
C ALA A 435 4.23 -11.98 -14.04
N ALA A 436 3.56 -12.97 -13.42
CA ALA A 436 4.21 -13.94 -12.55
C ALA A 436 5.28 -14.76 -13.28
N GLN A 437 4.98 -15.18 -14.51
CA GLN A 437 5.95 -15.91 -15.34
C GLN A 437 7.18 -15.05 -15.68
N ILE A 438 6.97 -13.81 -16.13
CA ILE A 438 8.04 -12.88 -16.49
C ILE A 438 8.97 -12.61 -15.30
N LEU A 439 8.41 -12.34 -14.13
CA LEU A 439 9.21 -12.11 -12.92
C LEU A 439 10.06 -13.33 -12.55
N ARG A 440 9.48 -14.55 -12.60
CA ARG A 440 10.23 -15.80 -12.34
C ARG A 440 11.39 -15.99 -13.31
N GLU A 441 11.17 -15.75 -14.60
CA GLU A 441 12.23 -15.90 -15.61
C GLU A 441 13.38 -14.90 -15.41
N ARG A 442 13.04 -13.63 -15.13
CA ARG A 442 14.04 -12.58 -14.89
C ARG A 442 14.85 -12.84 -13.62
N ILE A 443 14.17 -13.27 -12.55
CA ILE A 443 14.83 -13.67 -11.30
C ILE A 443 15.73 -14.87 -11.55
N ALA A 444 15.25 -15.92 -12.21
CA ALA A 444 16.04 -17.11 -12.51
C ALA A 444 17.32 -16.78 -13.30
N TYR A 445 17.20 -15.93 -14.32
CA TYR A 445 18.36 -15.46 -15.09
C TYR A 445 19.37 -14.69 -14.22
N ALA A 446 18.91 -13.69 -13.46
CA ALA A 446 19.78 -12.86 -12.63
C ALA A 446 20.42 -13.67 -11.48
N LYS A 447 19.69 -14.62 -10.91
CA LYS A 447 20.22 -15.60 -9.94
C LYS A 447 21.31 -16.45 -10.55
N GLN A 448 21.04 -17.05 -11.71
CA GLN A 448 22.00 -17.94 -12.37
C GLN A 448 23.27 -17.21 -12.80
N ARG A 449 23.12 -16.02 -13.41
CA ARG A 449 24.25 -15.29 -13.98
C ARG A 449 25.05 -14.55 -12.92
N TRP A 450 24.37 -13.81 -12.04
CA TRP A 450 25.02 -12.88 -11.12
C TRP A 450 24.87 -13.27 -9.64
N GLY A 451 24.01 -14.22 -9.31
CA GLY A 451 23.74 -14.58 -7.90
C GLY A 451 22.86 -13.56 -7.19
N CYS A 452 21.98 -12.87 -7.92
CA CYS A 452 21.09 -11.87 -7.33
C CYS A 452 20.09 -12.47 -6.33
N THR A 453 19.84 -11.76 -5.24
CA THR A 453 18.84 -12.11 -4.21
C THR A 453 17.99 -10.92 -3.78
N LEU A 454 18.30 -9.71 -4.25
CA LEU A 454 17.53 -8.49 -4.00
C LEU A 454 16.88 -8.03 -5.31
N PHE A 455 15.57 -7.81 -5.33
CA PHE A 455 14.85 -7.42 -6.55
C PHE A 455 13.92 -6.25 -6.26
N TYR A 456 14.26 -5.08 -6.77
CA TYR A 456 13.29 -3.98 -6.89
C TYR A 456 12.37 -4.28 -8.07
N VAL A 457 11.06 -4.26 -7.83
CA VAL A 457 10.05 -4.55 -8.85
C VAL A 457 9.35 -3.26 -9.22
N ASP A 458 9.74 -2.67 -10.35
CA ASP A 458 9.24 -1.40 -10.83
C ASP A 458 7.86 -1.54 -11.49
N SER A 459 7.04 -0.50 -11.38
CA SER A 459 5.70 -0.38 -11.99
C SER A 459 4.84 -1.63 -11.80
N THR A 460 4.42 -1.87 -10.55
CA THR A 460 3.61 -3.03 -10.16
C THR A 460 2.15 -2.89 -10.60
N ALA A 461 1.95 -2.75 -11.91
CA ALA A 461 0.68 -2.56 -12.58
C ALA A 461 0.56 -3.46 -13.83
N THR A 462 -0.68 -3.84 -14.13
CA THR A 462 -1.12 -4.59 -15.31
C THR A 462 -1.96 -3.69 -16.23
N VAL A 463 -2.44 -4.24 -17.36
CA VAL A 463 -3.48 -3.58 -18.20
C VAL A 463 -4.69 -3.10 -17.39
N SER A 464 -5.00 -3.76 -16.28
CA SER A 464 -6.24 -3.63 -15.52
C SER A 464 -6.10 -2.83 -14.22
N GLY A 465 -4.90 -2.35 -13.88
CA GLY A 465 -4.64 -1.60 -12.64
C GLY A 465 -3.49 -2.20 -11.84
N SER A 466 -3.58 -2.19 -10.52
CA SER A 466 -2.56 -2.78 -9.64
C SER A 466 -2.39 -4.28 -9.88
N LEU A 467 -1.15 -4.77 -9.77
CA LEU A 467 -0.83 -6.18 -9.87
C LEU A 467 -1.55 -6.99 -8.77
N ASN A 468 -2.09 -8.16 -9.08
CA ASN A 468 -2.71 -8.98 -8.05
C ASN A 468 -1.64 -9.52 -7.06
N PRO A 469 -1.87 -9.47 -5.73
CA PRO A 469 -0.94 -10.02 -4.75
C PRO A 469 -0.57 -11.51 -4.95
N ASP A 470 -1.43 -12.29 -5.63
CA ASP A 470 -1.14 -13.67 -5.99
C ASP A 470 0.08 -13.81 -6.93
N VAL A 471 0.41 -12.76 -7.67
CA VAL A 471 1.64 -12.70 -8.46
C VAL A 471 2.87 -12.76 -7.56
N PHE A 472 2.93 -11.92 -6.52
CA PHE A 472 4.03 -11.95 -5.56
C PHE A 472 4.07 -13.24 -4.75
N LYS A 473 2.91 -13.81 -4.41
CA LYS A 473 2.84 -15.13 -3.80
C LYS A 473 3.50 -16.19 -4.69
N ALA A 474 3.12 -16.26 -5.96
CA ALA A 474 3.64 -17.26 -6.90
C ALA A 474 5.16 -17.10 -7.13
N VAL A 475 5.66 -15.85 -7.16
CA VAL A 475 7.10 -15.57 -7.29
C VAL A 475 7.85 -15.94 -6.01
N ALA A 476 7.34 -15.59 -4.84
CA ALA A 476 7.93 -15.94 -3.55
C ALA A 476 7.96 -17.46 -3.32
N ASP A 477 6.90 -18.18 -3.70
CA ASP A 477 6.86 -19.65 -3.66
C ASP A 477 7.95 -20.28 -4.55
N ALA A 478 8.21 -19.70 -5.73
CA ALA A 478 9.23 -20.19 -6.66
C ALA A 478 10.66 -19.80 -6.25
N HIS A 479 10.82 -18.70 -5.53
CA HIS A 479 12.12 -18.13 -5.13
C HIS A 479 12.08 -17.67 -3.66
N PRO A 480 11.96 -18.60 -2.69
CA PRO A 480 11.78 -18.24 -1.27
C PRO A 480 13.01 -17.60 -0.61
N ASP A 481 14.15 -17.59 -1.32
CA ASP A 481 15.45 -17.08 -0.89
C ASP A 481 15.75 -15.67 -1.42
N VAL A 482 14.78 -14.99 -2.03
CA VAL A 482 14.94 -13.61 -2.54
C VAL A 482 14.07 -12.61 -1.79
N LEU A 483 14.51 -11.36 -1.75
CA LEU A 483 13.73 -10.23 -1.28
C LEU A 483 13.10 -9.51 -2.48
N LEU A 484 11.76 -9.54 -2.54
CA LEU A 484 10.98 -8.77 -3.50
C LEU A 484 10.61 -7.42 -2.88
N ILE A 485 10.88 -6.33 -3.61
CA ILE A 485 10.71 -4.95 -3.17
C ILE A 485 9.83 -4.23 -4.21
N PRO A 486 8.50 -4.43 -4.18
CA PRO A 486 7.59 -3.81 -5.14
C PRO A 486 7.48 -2.29 -4.96
N GLU A 487 7.39 -1.55 -6.07
CA GLU A 487 7.26 -0.09 -6.09
C GLU A 487 5.94 0.40 -5.47
N ASN A 488 4.82 -0.27 -5.78
CA ASN A 488 3.52 0.01 -5.17
C ASN A 488 3.16 -1.11 -4.18
N GLU A 489 2.09 -0.87 -3.43
CA GLU A 489 1.73 -1.74 -2.33
C GLU A 489 0.23 -1.96 -2.16
N SER A 490 -0.09 -3.15 -1.64
CA SER A 490 -1.37 -3.47 -1.02
C SER A 490 -1.08 -4.13 0.33
N MET A 491 -2.08 -4.22 1.21
CA MET A 491 -1.92 -4.90 2.50
C MET A 491 -1.36 -6.32 2.29
N ARG A 492 -1.89 -7.03 1.29
CA ARG A 492 -1.52 -8.42 1.00
C ARG A 492 -0.12 -8.56 0.39
N TYR A 493 0.47 -7.51 -0.19
CA TYR A 493 1.87 -7.59 -0.65
C TYR A 493 2.82 -7.86 0.52
N PHE A 494 2.55 -7.32 1.71
CA PHE A 494 3.37 -7.56 2.91
C PHE A 494 3.37 -9.02 3.37
N ALA A 495 2.44 -9.86 2.91
CA ALA A 495 2.51 -11.29 3.19
C ALA A 495 3.68 -11.97 2.47
N TYR A 496 4.11 -11.45 1.31
CA TYR A 496 5.04 -12.14 0.39
C TYR A 496 6.27 -11.30 -0.01
N SER A 497 6.32 -10.02 0.37
CA SER A 497 7.32 -9.05 -0.08
C SER A 497 7.51 -7.93 0.94
N ALA A 498 8.50 -7.06 0.72
CA ALA A 498 8.73 -5.86 1.52
C ALA A 498 8.65 -4.62 0.62
N PRO A 499 7.44 -4.05 0.42
CA PRO A 499 7.24 -2.92 -0.49
C PRO A 499 8.17 -1.73 -0.23
N LEU A 500 8.52 -1.05 -1.33
CA LEU A 500 9.26 0.20 -1.30
C LEU A 500 8.36 1.30 -0.75
N ASN A 501 8.85 2.05 0.23
CA ASN A 501 8.22 3.27 0.71
C ASN A 501 9.23 4.41 0.58
N SER A 502 8.85 5.54 0.00
CA SER A 502 9.77 6.64 -0.27
C SER A 502 9.70 7.69 0.83
N TYR A 503 10.73 7.68 1.66
CA TYR A 503 10.96 8.73 2.64
C TYR A 503 11.28 10.06 1.96
N VAL A 504 12.15 10.04 0.94
CA VAL A 504 12.60 11.28 0.26
C VAL A 504 11.48 12.02 -0.46
N HIS A 505 10.54 11.31 -1.10
CA HIS A 505 9.45 11.93 -1.87
C HIS A 505 8.16 12.12 -1.08
N HIS A 506 7.82 11.17 -0.21
CA HIS A 506 6.52 11.13 0.45
C HIS A 506 6.58 11.22 1.98
N ARG A 507 7.78 11.42 2.56
CA ARG A 507 8.01 11.48 4.02
C ARG A 507 7.51 10.26 4.78
N VAL A 508 7.45 9.10 4.13
CA VAL A 508 7.08 7.84 4.79
C VAL A 508 8.24 7.38 5.65
N THR A 509 8.06 7.36 6.97
CA THR A 509 9.14 7.09 7.93
C THR A 509 9.15 5.66 8.47
N SER A 510 8.13 4.84 8.19
CA SER A 510 8.10 3.42 8.60
C SER A 510 7.07 2.61 7.83
N THR A 511 7.12 1.28 7.94
CA THR A 511 6.01 0.42 7.48
C THR A 511 4.68 0.86 8.09
N PRO A 512 3.60 0.94 7.30
CA PRO A 512 2.28 1.35 7.77
C PRO A 512 1.82 0.54 8.98
N ALA A 513 1.19 1.22 9.94
CA ALA A 513 0.69 0.53 11.13
C ALA A 513 -0.37 -0.51 10.76
N GLY A 514 -1.20 -0.25 9.73
CA GLY A 514 -2.17 -1.22 9.21
C GLY A 514 -1.53 -2.53 8.77
N ALA A 515 -0.42 -2.46 8.02
CA ALA A 515 0.36 -3.64 7.65
C ALA A 515 0.87 -4.41 8.87
N ARG A 516 1.39 -3.72 9.90
CA ARG A 516 1.85 -4.35 11.15
C ARG A 516 0.72 -4.87 12.04
N MET A 517 -0.50 -4.36 11.90
CA MET A 517 -1.67 -4.88 12.59
C MET A 517 -2.07 -6.27 12.07
N VAL A 518 -1.96 -6.47 10.76
CA VAL A 518 -2.28 -7.76 10.11
C VAL A 518 -1.08 -8.71 10.18
N TYR A 519 0.11 -8.19 9.89
CA TYR A 519 1.37 -8.92 9.82
C TYR A 519 2.40 -8.27 10.74
N PRO A 520 2.49 -8.66 12.03
CA PRO A 520 3.38 -8.02 13.00
C PRO A 520 4.86 -7.97 12.61
N LYS A 521 5.30 -8.90 11.76
CA LYS A 521 6.67 -8.99 11.23
C LYS A 521 6.89 -8.23 9.91
N ALA A 522 5.87 -7.57 9.38
CA ALA A 522 5.99 -6.80 8.16
C ALA A 522 6.98 -5.64 8.31
N PHE A 523 7.75 -5.43 7.26
CA PHE A 523 8.70 -4.35 7.12
C PHE A 523 8.70 -3.82 5.68
N SER A 524 9.26 -2.63 5.49
CA SER A 524 9.38 -1.95 4.20
C SER A 524 10.84 -1.65 3.92
N VAL A 525 11.14 -1.46 2.64
CA VAL A 525 12.39 -0.84 2.22
C VAL A 525 12.14 0.67 2.04
N LEU A 526 12.77 1.49 2.87
CA LEU A 526 12.58 2.94 2.90
C LEU A 526 13.63 3.66 2.05
N MET A 527 13.22 4.31 0.96
CA MET A 527 14.12 5.09 0.10
C MET A 527 14.54 6.40 0.79
N ALA A 528 15.76 6.42 1.31
CA ALA A 528 16.37 7.51 2.05
C ALA A 528 17.79 7.87 1.53
N PRO A 529 17.94 8.25 0.24
CA PRO A 529 19.23 8.51 -0.41
C PRO A 529 20.09 9.57 0.30
N ASP A 530 19.45 10.54 0.94
CA ASP A 530 20.09 11.68 1.62
C ASP A 530 20.12 11.53 3.16
N GLY A 531 19.78 10.34 3.66
CA GLY A 531 19.59 10.09 5.09
C GLY A 531 18.32 10.76 5.64
N ASP A 532 18.28 10.95 6.96
CA ASP A 532 17.18 11.57 7.66
C ASP A 532 17.20 13.11 7.62
N ARG A 533 16.02 13.69 7.84
CA ARG A 533 15.84 15.07 8.31
C ARG A 533 15.80 15.09 9.85
N PRO A 534 16.29 16.15 10.51
CA PRO A 534 16.32 16.21 11.97
C PRO A 534 14.97 15.93 12.64
N GLU A 535 13.87 16.42 12.07
CA GLU A 535 12.52 16.21 12.60
C GLU A 535 12.02 14.76 12.53
N ASP A 536 12.57 13.94 11.62
CA ASP A 536 12.16 12.55 11.38
C ASP A 536 13.15 11.53 11.97
N HIS A 537 14.26 11.99 12.55
CA HIS A 537 15.37 11.15 13.01
C HIS A 537 14.90 10.01 13.92
N HIS A 538 14.16 10.34 14.99
CA HIS A 538 13.65 9.35 15.94
C HIS A 538 12.66 8.36 15.30
N ALA A 539 11.87 8.81 14.31
CA ALA A 539 10.94 7.95 13.61
C ALA A 539 11.69 6.90 12.77
N LEU A 540 12.75 7.32 12.06
CA LEU A 540 13.59 6.44 11.26
C LEU A 540 14.43 5.47 12.12
N VAL A 541 14.99 5.92 13.25
CA VAL A 541 15.65 5.01 14.21
C VAL A 541 14.66 3.95 14.71
N SER A 542 13.43 4.36 15.04
CA SER A 542 12.39 3.45 15.49
C SER A 542 11.94 2.48 14.38
N ALA A 543 11.95 2.92 13.12
CA ALA A 543 11.65 2.08 11.97
C ALA A 543 12.70 0.98 11.79
N VAL A 544 13.99 1.34 11.85
CA VAL A 544 15.12 0.38 11.79
C VAL A 544 15.03 -0.64 12.93
N ARG A 545 14.74 -0.19 14.17
CA ARG A 545 14.53 -1.10 15.32
C ARG A 545 13.38 -2.09 15.12
N ARG A 546 12.39 -1.73 14.30
CA ARG A 546 11.25 -2.60 13.95
C ARG A 546 11.48 -3.40 12.66
N GLY A 547 12.70 -3.40 12.11
CA GLY A 547 13.07 -4.18 10.94
C GLY A 547 12.90 -3.48 9.59
N ASP A 548 12.52 -2.20 9.54
CA ASP A 548 12.51 -1.46 8.27
C ASP A 548 13.95 -1.32 7.74
N ILE A 549 14.12 -1.48 6.43
CA ILE A 549 15.43 -1.44 5.76
C ILE A 549 15.60 -0.08 5.09
N LEU A 550 16.71 0.64 5.33
CA LEU A 550 16.97 1.88 4.61
C LEU A 550 17.71 1.62 3.29
N LEU A 551 17.19 2.16 2.19
CA LEU A 551 17.81 2.18 0.87
C LEU A 551 18.49 3.53 0.64
N PHE A 552 19.79 3.53 0.36
CA PHE A 552 20.61 4.76 0.26
C PHE A 552 21.51 4.76 -0.98
N ASN A 553 22.11 5.89 -1.33
CA ASN A 553 23.09 5.97 -2.42
C ASN A 553 24.37 5.18 -2.08
N GLY A 554 24.56 3.99 -2.66
CA GLY A 554 25.68 3.09 -2.33
C GLY A 554 26.93 3.27 -3.20
N TRP A 555 26.81 3.99 -4.31
CA TRP A 555 27.85 4.22 -5.31
C TRP A 555 28.90 5.32 -4.99
N TYR A 556 28.72 6.09 -3.91
CA TYR A 556 29.70 7.07 -3.43
C TYR A 556 29.50 7.41 -1.94
N HIS A 557 30.56 7.87 -1.26
CA HIS A 557 30.47 8.35 0.11
C HIS A 557 29.77 9.72 0.18
N SER A 558 28.46 9.71 0.38
CA SER A 558 27.64 10.91 0.58
C SER A 558 27.48 11.25 2.07
N ASP A 559 27.09 12.49 2.38
CA ASP A 559 26.66 12.83 3.75
C ASP A 559 25.38 12.06 4.14
N GLY A 560 24.54 11.71 3.17
CA GLY A 560 23.41 10.81 3.36
C GLY A 560 23.84 9.43 3.86
N ALA A 561 24.87 8.83 3.25
CA ALA A 561 25.40 7.53 3.68
C ALA A 561 25.87 7.57 5.15
N LYS A 562 26.57 8.63 5.56
CA LYS A 562 26.99 8.82 6.97
C LYS A 562 25.81 8.89 7.93
N LYS A 563 24.73 9.60 7.55
CA LYS A 563 23.50 9.64 8.35
C LYS A 563 22.83 8.27 8.47
N ILE A 564 22.79 7.50 7.39
CA ILE A 564 22.27 6.13 7.40
C ILE A 564 23.04 5.26 8.38
N LYS A 565 24.38 5.29 8.35
CA LYS A 565 25.22 4.59 9.32
C LYS A 565 24.86 4.95 10.76
N LYS A 566 24.75 6.25 11.04
CA LYS A 566 24.38 6.76 12.37
C LYS A 566 23.01 6.22 12.84
N LEU A 567 22.00 6.20 11.96
CA LEU A 567 20.68 5.65 12.30
C LEU A 567 20.75 4.17 12.73
N TYR A 568 21.58 3.37 12.04
CA TYR A 568 21.77 1.95 12.37
C TYR A 568 22.61 1.73 13.64
N GLU A 569 23.64 2.55 13.86
CA GLU A 569 24.42 2.55 15.10
C GLU A 569 23.54 2.87 16.31
N GLU A 570 22.66 3.87 16.21
CA GLU A 570 21.71 4.22 17.27
C GLU A 570 20.56 3.22 17.43
N ALA A 571 20.15 2.57 16.34
CA ALA A 571 19.11 1.54 16.38
C ALA A 571 19.61 0.24 16.99
N SER A 572 20.92 -0.05 16.92
CA SER A 572 21.52 -1.23 17.51
C SER A 572 21.28 -1.23 19.02
N PRO A 573 20.86 -2.36 19.63
CA PRO A 573 20.77 -2.45 21.07
C PRO A 573 22.17 -2.13 21.63
N LEU A 574 22.24 -1.17 22.55
CA LEU A 574 23.41 -0.99 23.39
C LEU A 574 23.61 -2.33 24.10
N SER A 575 24.49 -3.16 23.57
CA SER A 575 25.03 -4.29 24.32
C SER A 575 25.56 -3.72 25.64
N GLU A 576 25.33 -4.46 26.72
CA GLU A 576 25.74 -4.14 28.09
C GLU A 576 27.24 -3.83 28.17
N VAL A 577 27.64 -2.61 27.82
CA VAL A 577 28.92 -2.03 28.18
C VAL A 577 28.70 -1.42 29.56
N ASN A 578 28.70 -2.27 30.59
CA ASN A 578 29.04 -1.97 32.00
C ASN A 578 28.59 -3.11 32.92
N SER A 579 29.26 -4.27 32.90
CA SER A 579 29.21 -5.23 34.02
C SER A 579 30.45 -6.11 34.15
N GLU A 580 31.63 -5.62 33.76
CA GLU A 580 32.91 -6.21 34.20
C GLU A 580 33.93 -5.11 34.52
N SER A 581 33.72 -4.40 35.64
CA SER A 581 34.79 -3.70 36.37
C SER A 581 34.35 -3.43 37.81
N SER A 582 34.14 -4.50 38.57
CA SER A 582 34.18 -4.46 40.04
C SER A 582 34.33 -5.89 40.56
N ASN A 583 35.55 -6.40 40.44
CA ASN A 583 36.16 -7.33 41.39
C ASN A 583 37.63 -7.53 41.02
N GLN A 584 38.46 -6.56 41.43
CA GLN A 584 39.75 -6.79 42.08
C GLN A 584 40.22 -5.50 42.75
#